data_AF-A0A0F8ZPG8-F1
#
_entry.id   AF-A0A0F8ZPG8-F1
#
_cell.length_a   1.000
_cell.length_b   1.000
_cell.length_c   1.000
_cell.angle_alpha   90.00
_cell.angle_beta   90.00
_cell.angle_gamma   90.00
#
_symmetry.space_group_name_H-M   'P 1'
#
loop_
_entity.id
_entity.type
_entity.pdbx_description
1 polymer ?
#
loop_
_entity_poly.entity_id
_entity_poly.type
_entity_poly.pdbx_seq_one_letter_code
_entity_poly.pdbx_strand_id
1 'polypeptide(L)'
;MKRFWDNVDTESDCWLWTAGCFSNGYGCFWNGTRNVLAHRVAWELENGPIPEDMQVLHHCDVKPCQNPIHLFLGTPLDNMRDRDQKGRHGNKKKTHCKRGHPFDEVNTYYYADGKRECRPCRVYRR
;
A
#
# COMPACT_ATOMS: atom_id res chain seq x y z
N MET A 1 0.92 -7.05 -24.70
CA MET A 1 -0.13 -7.55 -23.79
C MET A 1 -0.35 -9.06 -23.79
N LYS A 2 -0.12 -9.80 -24.89
CA LYS A 2 -0.37 -11.27 -25.00
C LYS A 2 0.37 -12.23 -24.02
N ARG A 3 1.04 -11.72 -22.96
CA ARG A 3 1.77 -12.53 -21.97
C ARG A 3 1.53 -12.10 -20.51
N PHE A 4 0.60 -11.17 -20.26
CA PHE A 4 0.35 -10.72 -18.89
C PHE A 4 -0.29 -11.84 -18.06
N TRP A 5 -1.42 -12.36 -18.54
CA TRP A 5 -2.20 -13.39 -17.86
C TRP A 5 -1.47 -14.75 -17.72
N ASP A 6 -0.46 -15.03 -18.56
CA ASP A 6 0.42 -16.20 -18.41
C ASP A 6 1.21 -16.18 -17.08
N ASN A 7 1.35 -15.02 -16.45
CA ASN A 7 2.05 -14.84 -15.17
C ASN A 7 1.06 -14.67 -13.99
N VAL A 8 -0.18 -15.11 -14.17
CA VAL A 8 -1.24 -14.98 -13.18
C VAL A 8 -1.80 -16.36 -12.86
N ASP A 9 -1.59 -16.80 -11.63
CA ASP A 9 -2.23 -17.98 -11.08
C ASP A 9 -3.64 -17.62 -10.62
N THR A 10 -4.65 -18.32 -11.13
CA THR A 10 -6.08 -18.06 -10.88
C THR A 10 -6.74 -19.14 -10.02
N GLU A 11 -5.96 -20.05 -9.41
CA GLU A 11 -6.48 -21.15 -8.58
C GLU A 11 -7.17 -20.67 -7.29
N SER A 12 -6.88 -19.45 -6.84
CA SER A 12 -7.46 -18.84 -5.63
C SER A 12 -8.31 -17.61 -5.94
N ASP A 13 -9.12 -17.19 -4.98
CA ASP A 13 -9.94 -15.96 -5.06
C ASP A 13 -9.08 -14.72 -5.40
N CYS A 14 -7.87 -14.65 -4.84
CA CYS A 14 -6.85 -13.71 -5.32
C CYS A 14 -6.06 -14.32 -6.47
N TRP A 15 -6.10 -13.69 -7.64
CA TRP A 15 -5.29 -14.13 -8.76
C TRP A 15 -3.83 -13.69 -8.58
N LEU A 16 -2.95 -14.62 -8.20
CA LEU A 16 -1.61 -14.29 -7.72
C LEU A 16 -0.62 -14.10 -8.89
N TRP A 17 0.13 -13.00 -8.83
CA TRP A 17 1.25 -12.75 -9.74
C TRP A 17 2.40 -13.72 -9.45
N THR A 18 2.84 -14.45 -10.47
CA THR A 18 3.89 -15.49 -10.34
C THR A 18 5.25 -15.06 -10.89
N ALA A 19 5.33 -13.88 -11.50
CA ALA A 19 6.59 -13.32 -12.00
C ALA A 19 7.25 -12.36 -10.98
N GLY A 20 8.19 -11.53 -11.46
CA GLY A 20 8.96 -10.61 -10.62
C GLY A 20 8.09 -9.67 -9.78
N CYS A 21 8.60 -9.29 -8.61
CA CYS A 21 7.98 -8.32 -7.71
C CYS A 21 8.94 -7.19 -7.35
N PHE A 22 8.41 -6.01 -7.04
CA PHE A 22 9.17 -4.94 -6.39
C PHE A 22 9.49 -5.30 -4.92
N SER A 23 10.46 -4.61 -4.32
CA SER A 23 10.87 -4.83 -2.93
C SER A 23 9.75 -4.62 -1.89
N ASN A 24 8.70 -3.88 -2.26
CA ASN A 24 7.53 -3.68 -1.43
C ASN A 24 6.46 -4.78 -1.59
N GLY A 25 6.68 -5.78 -2.43
CA GLY A 25 5.81 -6.95 -2.63
C GLY A 25 4.74 -6.81 -3.72
N TYR A 26 4.69 -5.72 -4.47
CA TYR A 26 3.80 -5.62 -5.64
C TYR A 26 4.41 -6.31 -6.86
N GLY A 27 3.58 -7.01 -7.63
CA GLY A 27 3.99 -7.58 -8.93
C GLY A 27 4.53 -6.51 -9.87
N CYS A 28 5.61 -6.83 -10.58
CA CYS A 28 6.21 -5.98 -11.60
C CYS A 28 6.06 -6.61 -12.99
N PHE A 29 5.73 -5.77 -13.98
CA PHE A 29 5.55 -6.18 -15.36
C PHE A 29 6.35 -5.26 -16.29
N TRP A 30 7.08 -5.84 -17.23
CA TRP A 30 7.80 -5.07 -18.26
C TRP A 30 6.84 -4.70 -19.40
N ASN A 31 6.54 -3.41 -19.57
CA ASN A 31 5.62 -2.95 -20.61
C ASN A 31 6.28 -2.71 -21.99
N GLY A 32 7.54 -3.10 -22.16
CA GLY A 32 8.36 -2.79 -23.34
C GLY A 32 9.37 -1.66 -23.13
N THR A 33 9.16 -0.80 -22.13
CA THR A 33 10.02 0.37 -21.87
C THR A 33 10.52 0.46 -20.43
N ARG A 34 9.69 0.05 -19.47
CA ARG A 34 10.01 0.07 -18.04
C ARG A 34 9.22 -0.98 -17.28
N ASN A 35 9.67 -1.27 -16.06
CA ASN A 35 8.88 -2.03 -15.10
C ASN A 35 7.74 -1.16 -14.55
N VAL A 36 6.52 -1.66 -14.65
CA VAL A 36 5.30 -1.05 -14.13
C VAL A 36 4.62 -1.98 -13.12
N LEU A 37 3.67 -1.45 -12.35
CA LEU A 37 2.89 -2.24 -11.39
C LEU A 37 1.94 -3.18 -12.13
N ALA A 38 2.01 -4.47 -11.84
CA ALA A 38 1.20 -5.50 -12.50
C ALA A 38 -0.31 -5.22 -12.35
N HIS A 39 -0.78 -4.82 -11.16
CA HIS A 39 -2.20 -4.60 -10.92
C HIS A 39 -2.77 -3.41 -11.72
N ARG A 40 -1.92 -2.43 -12.08
CA ARG A 40 -2.32 -1.34 -12.98
C ARG A 40 -2.50 -1.84 -14.41
N VAL A 41 -1.63 -2.75 -14.85
CA VAL A 41 -1.78 -3.40 -16.16
C VAL A 41 -3.02 -4.28 -16.21
N ALA A 42 -3.30 -5.05 -15.14
CA ALA A 42 -4.53 -5.82 -15.01
C ALA A 42 -5.77 -4.93 -15.12
N TRP A 43 -5.78 -3.77 -14.44
CA TRP A 43 -6.85 -2.78 -14.59
C TRP A 43 -7.00 -2.29 -16.03
N GLU A 44 -5.90 -1.86 -16.66
CA GLU A 44 -5.94 -1.28 -18.01
C GLU A 44 -6.39 -2.27 -19.08
N LEU A 45 -6.06 -3.55 -18.91
CA LEU A 45 -6.49 -4.63 -19.79
C LEU A 45 -8.00 -4.88 -19.77
N GLU A 46 -8.63 -4.72 -18.60
CA GLU A 46 -10.02 -5.12 -18.37
C GLU A 46 -10.98 -3.94 -18.35
N ASN A 47 -10.52 -2.78 -17.88
CA ASN A 47 -11.35 -1.59 -17.65
C ASN A 47 -10.93 -0.39 -18.52
N GLY A 48 -9.78 -0.46 -19.19
CA GLY A 48 -9.24 0.64 -19.98
C GLY A 48 -8.40 1.64 -19.16
N PRO A 49 -8.08 2.81 -19.73
CA PRO A 49 -7.06 3.71 -19.19
C PRO A 49 -7.37 4.15 -17.76
N ILE A 50 -6.34 4.20 -16.92
CA ILE A 50 -6.44 4.78 -15.57
C ILE A 50 -6.53 6.31 -15.73
N PRO A 51 -7.59 6.96 -15.22
CA PRO A 51 -7.71 8.42 -15.29
C PRO A 51 -6.52 9.13 -14.63
N GLU A 52 -6.28 10.37 -15.03
CA GLU A 52 -5.30 11.23 -14.36
C GLU A 52 -5.66 11.36 -12.87
N ASP A 53 -4.63 11.46 -12.02
CA ASP A 53 -4.73 11.52 -10.56
C ASP A 53 -5.40 10.32 -9.84
N MET A 54 -5.75 9.25 -10.57
CA MET A 54 -6.28 8.03 -9.98
C MET A 54 -5.21 6.95 -9.75
N GLN A 55 -5.44 6.14 -8.72
CA GLN A 55 -4.66 4.96 -8.38
C GLN A 55 -5.54 3.72 -8.46
N VAL A 56 -4.94 2.58 -8.80
CA VAL A 56 -5.60 1.27 -8.70
C VAL A 56 -5.28 0.69 -7.32
N LEU A 57 -6.32 0.39 -6.55
CA LEU A 57 -6.25 -0.05 -5.17
C LEU A 57 -6.83 -1.46 -5.03
N HIS A 58 -6.41 -2.17 -3.98
CA HIS A 58 -6.91 -3.52 -3.68
C HIS A 58 -7.94 -3.50 -2.54
N HIS A 59 -9.08 -4.17 -2.73
CA HIS A 59 -9.99 -4.45 -1.61
C HIS A 59 -9.47 -5.58 -0.71
N CYS A 60 -8.80 -6.57 -1.32
CA CYS A 60 -8.31 -7.79 -0.66
C CYS A 60 -6.98 -7.62 0.10
N ASP A 61 -6.28 -6.49 -0.09
CA ASP A 61 -5.00 -6.18 0.55
C ASP A 61 -3.85 -7.17 0.26
N VAL A 62 -4.02 -8.01 -0.75
CA VAL A 62 -3.01 -8.95 -1.27
C VAL A 62 -2.26 -8.28 -2.41
N LYS A 63 -1.06 -7.77 -2.13
CA LYS A 63 -0.22 -7.04 -3.11
C LYS A 63 0.04 -7.76 -4.45
N PRO A 64 0.26 -9.10 -4.50
CA PRO A 64 0.42 -9.80 -5.76
C PRO A 64 -0.92 -10.11 -6.47
N CYS A 65 -2.07 -9.73 -5.94
CA CYS A 65 -3.36 -9.98 -6.57
C CYS A 65 -3.56 -9.15 -7.84
N GLN A 66 -3.98 -9.81 -8.93
CA GLN A 66 -4.28 -9.24 -10.24
C GLN A 66 -5.75 -9.39 -10.63
N ASN A 67 -6.58 -9.92 -9.73
CA ASN A 67 -7.99 -10.16 -10.01
C ASN A 67 -8.73 -8.82 -10.18
N PRO A 68 -9.28 -8.51 -11.37
CA PRO A 68 -9.93 -7.22 -11.65
C PRO A 68 -11.07 -6.90 -10.69
N ILE A 69 -11.80 -7.90 -10.18
CA ILE A 69 -12.88 -7.69 -9.22
C ILE A 69 -12.39 -7.26 -7.83
N HIS A 70 -11.11 -7.46 -7.54
CA HIS A 70 -10.47 -6.99 -6.31
C HIS A 70 -9.80 -5.62 -6.47
N LEU A 71 -9.84 -5.04 -7.67
CA LEU A 71 -9.26 -3.76 -8.00
C LEU A 71 -10.33 -2.68 -8.11
N PHE A 72 -9.99 -1.47 -7.70
CA PHE A 72 -10.85 -0.30 -7.86
C PHE A 72 -10.02 0.97 -8.03
N LEU A 73 -10.61 2.01 -8.64
CA LEU A 73 -9.98 3.33 -8.70
C LEU A 73 -10.24 4.12 -7.43
N GLY A 74 -9.20 4.79 -6.96
CA GLY A 74 -9.31 5.75 -5.86
C GLY A 74 -8.28 6.86 -5.98
N THR A 75 -8.54 7.96 -5.31
CA THR A 75 -7.58 9.05 -5.19
C THR A 75 -6.47 8.68 -4.18
N PRO A 76 -5.33 9.39 -4.17
CA PRO A 76 -4.34 9.24 -3.11
C PRO A 76 -4.93 9.43 -1.70
N LEU A 77 -5.94 10.30 -1.57
CA LEU A 77 -6.66 10.51 -0.31
C LEU A 77 -7.48 9.28 0.10
N ASP A 78 -8.14 8.61 -0.86
CA ASP A 78 -8.89 7.39 -0.60
C ASP A 78 -7.97 6.25 -0.15
N ASN A 79 -6.82 6.09 -0.81
CA ASN A 79 -5.81 5.12 -0.41
C ASN A 79 -5.29 5.37 1.02
N MET A 80 -5.04 6.64 1.37
CA MET A 80 -4.64 7.01 2.73
C MET A 80 -5.73 6.71 3.76
N ARG A 81 -7.00 7.01 3.43
CA ARG A 81 -8.14 6.75 4.30
C ARG A 81 -8.35 5.26 4.52
N ASP A 82 -8.32 4.45 3.46
CA ASP A 82 -8.46 2.99 3.55
C ASP A 82 -7.34 2.37 4.39
N ARG A 83 -6.08 2.78 4.17
CA ARG A 83 -4.93 2.37 5.00
C ARG A 83 -5.17 2.67 6.48
N ASP A 84 -5.67 3.86 6.79
CA ASP A 84 -5.85 4.33 8.17
C ASP A 84 -7.03 3.64 8.85
N GLN A 85 -8.14 3.43 8.14
CA GLN A 85 -9.31 2.67 8.61
C GLN A 85 -8.93 1.22 8.92
N LYS A 86 -8.11 0.59 8.06
CA LYS A 86 -7.63 -0.78 8.26
C LYS A 86 -6.44 -0.90 9.23
N GLY A 87 -6.04 0.17 9.90
CA GLY A 87 -4.97 0.14 10.91
C GLY A 87 -3.58 -0.21 10.33
N ARG A 88 -3.37 -0.01 9.04
CA ARG A 88 -2.11 -0.34 8.33
C ARG A 88 -1.06 0.76 8.42
N HIS A 89 -1.35 1.83 9.17
CA HIS A 89 -0.40 2.90 9.42
C HIS A 89 0.72 2.44 10.38
N GLY A 90 1.89 2.08 9.84
CA GLY A 90 3.01 1.52 10.61
C GLY A 90 3.45 2.35 11.83
N ASN A 91 3.40 3.69 11.78
CA ASN A 91 3.71 4.51 12.97
C ASN A 91 2.75 4.28 14.14
N LYS A 92 1.48 3.88 13.93
CA LYS A 92 0.56 3.58 15.03
C LYS A 92 0.99 2.31 15.78
N LYS A 93 1.61 1.34 15.09
CA LYS A 93 2.09 0.07 15.66
C LYS A 93 3.41 0.18 16.43
N LYS A 94 4.14 1.29 16.29
CA LYS A 94 5.44 1.45 16.97
C LYS A 94 5.26 1.46 18.49
N THR A 95 6.04 0.67 19.20
CA THR A 95 6.11 0.69 20.67
C THR A 95 7.19 1.64 21.19
N HIS A 96 8.13 2.06 20.34
CA HIS A 96 9.23 2.94 20.71
C HIS A 96 9.49 4.01 19.65
N CYS A 97 10.00 5.16 20.08
CA CYS A 97 10.47 6.21 19.18
C CYS A 97 11.83 5.85 18.55
N LYS A 98 12.33 6.67 17.62
CA LYS A 98 13.63 6.48 16.95
C LYS A 98 14.85 6.45 17.88
N ARG A 99 14.70 6.90 19.13
CA ARG A 99 15.74 6.89 20.18
C ARG A 99 15.53 5.80 21.21
N GLY A 100 14.59 4.88 21.00
CA GLY A 100 14.31 3.79 21.93
C GLY A 100 13.43 4.17 23.13
N HIS A 101 12.90 5.39 23.23
CA HIS A 101 11.96 5.71 24.31
C HIS A 101 10.58 5.08 24.04
N PRO A 102 9.94 4.44 25.05
CA PRO A 102 8.66 3.75 24.88
C PRO A 102 7.51 4.72 24.61
N PHE A 103 6.53 4.27 23.83
CA PHE A 103 5.23 4.90 23.69
C PHE A 103 4.24 4.17 24.62
N ASP A 104 4.17 4.62 25.87
CA ASP A 104 3.21 4.19 26.88
C ASP A 104 2.37 5.39 27.38
N GLU A 105 1.46 5.17 28.33
CA GLU A 105 0.56 6.21 28.84
C GLU A 105 1.30 7.38 29.51
N VAL A 106 2.46 7.12 30.11
CA VAL A 106 3.24 8.13 30.85
C VAL A 106 4.13 8.90 29.89
N ASN A 107 4.77 8.22 28.95
CA ASN A 107 5.84 8.75 28.11
C ASN A 107 5.35 9.25 26.73
N THR A 108 4.08 9.04 26.39
CA THR A 108 3.50 9.51 25.14
C THR A 108 2.81 10.86 25.32
N TYR A 109 3.17 11.83 24.49
CA TYR A 109 2.43 13.06 24.31
C TYR A 109 1.67 13.00 22.99
N TYR A 110 0.37 13.29 23.03
CA TYR A 110 -0.51 13.34 21.85
C TYR A 110 -0.83 14.81 21.50
N TYR A 111 -0.64 15.16 20.23
CA TYR A 111 -0.98 16.46 19.67
C TYR A 111 -2.45 16.47 19.20
N ALA A 112 -3.02 17.67 19.05
CA ALA A 112 -4.40 17.83 18.57
C ALA A 112 -4.60 17.28 17.14
N ASP A 113 -3.54 17.20 16.33
CA ASP A 113 -3.56 16.64 14.98
C ASP A 113 -3.41 15.10 14.96
N GLY A 114 -3.46 14.45 16.12
CA GLY A 114 -3.32 13.01 16.26
C GLY A 114 -1.88 12.48 16.14
N LYS A 115 -0.88 13.36 15.95
CA LYS A 115 0.52 12.95 16.06
C LYS A 115 0.86 12.60 17.50
N ARG A 116 1.85 11.72 17.67
CA ARG A 116 2.43 11.43 18.98
C ARG A 116 3.93 11.62 19.00
N GLU A 117 4.44 12.01 20.15
CA GLU A 117 5.87 12.16 20.41
C GLU A 117 6.21 11.66 21.81
N CYS A 118 7.43 11.16 21.98
CA CYS A 118 7.92 10.76 23.29
C CYS A 118 8.23 12.02 24.12
N ARG A 119 7.82 12.06 25.39
CA ARG A 119 8.03 13.25 26.24
C ARG A 119 9.50 13.71 26.29
N PRO A 120 10.51 12.82 26.44
CA PRO A 120 11.92 13.21 26.36
C PRO A 120 12.27 13.88 25.03
N CYS A 121 11.84 13.28 23.91
CA CYS A 121 12.09 13.78 22.56
C CYS A 121 11.56 15.21 22.38
N ARG A 122 10.41 15.50 22.97
CA ARG A 122 9.76 16.82 22.92
C ARG A 122 10.54 17.86 23.71
N VAL A 123 11.12 17.49 24.86
CA VAL A 123 11.95 18.39 25.69
C VAL A 123 13.26 18.73 24.97
N TYR A 124 13.92 17.76 24.35
CA TYR A 124 15.19 17.98 23.62
C TYR A 124 15.08 18.80 22.32
N ARG A 125 13.87 19.22 21.93
CA ARG A 125 13.63 20.04 20.73
C ARG A 125 13.63 21.55 21.02
N ARG A 126 13.79 21.94 22.29
CA ARG A 126 13.92 23.33 22.72
C ARG A 126 15.37 23.74 22.82
#